data_AF-A0A350AX81-F1
#
_entry.id   AF-A0A350AX81-F1
#
_cell.length_a   1.000
_cell.length_b   1.000
_cell.length_c   1.000
_cell.angle_alpha   90.00
_cell.angle_beta   90.00
_cell.angle_gamma   90.00
#
_symmetry.space_group_name_H-M   'P 1'
#
loop_
_entity.id
_entity.type
_entity.pdbx_description
1 polymer ?
#
loop_
_entity_poly.entity_id
_entity_poly.type
_entity_poly.pdbx_seq_one_letter_code
_entity_poly.pdbx_strand_id
1 'polypeptide(L)'
;MRSYCDYKKRDEKIYWLVLVALILLSPGGLIVPRANASELDLRVMSFNIRNGTANDGANHWNLRKELLYDVICDEAPDVLGLQEAVRFQLDALNQHFPEYGEVGIVSGSTRHTGQYSAILYRKDRFELQATGDFWLSKD
;
A
#
# COMPACT_ATOMS: atom_id res chain seq x y z
N MET A 1 8.50 -14.60 9.38
CA MET A 1 9.22 -13.87 8.31
C MET A 1 8.75 -12.42 8.39
N ARG A 2 9.65 -11.44 8.51
CA ARG A 2 9.30 -10.03 8.77
C ARG A 2 9.04 -9.33 7.42
N SER A 3 8.04 -8.44 7.33
CA SER A 3 7.66 -7.78 6.06
C SER A 3 8.83 -6.92 5.52
N TYR A 4 8.97 -6.79 4.20
CA TYR A 4 9.98 -5.94 3.58
C TYR A 4 9.87 -4.48 4.06
N CYS A 5 8.65 -3.98 4.28
CA CYS A 5 8.43 -2.66 4.87
C CYS A 5 9.00 -2.51 6.30
N ASP A 6 8.99 -3.59 7.10
CA ASP A 6 9.56 -3.59 8.46
C ASP A 6 11.09 -3.50 8.44
N TYR A 7 11.74 -3.97 7.38
CA TYR A 7 13.17 -3.79 7.18
C TYR A 7 13.49 -2.31 6.91
N LYS A 8 12.80 -1.70 5.94
CA LYS A 8 13.02 -0.28 5.57
C LYS A 8 12.74 0.70 6.71
N LYS A 9 11.63 0.52 7.46
CA LYS A 9 11.32 1.34 8.64
C LYS A 9 12.35 1.22 9.78
N ARG A 10 13.20 0.19 9.79
CA ARG A 10 14.24 0.03 10.82
C ARG A 10 15.43 0.94 10.59
N ASP A 11 15.82 1.15 9.34
CA ASP A 11 16.97 2.00 9.01
C ASP A 11 16.68 3.45 9.43
N GLU A 12 15.44 3.93 9.28
CA GLU A 12 15.01 5.23 9.82
C GLU A 12 15.01 5.29 11.35
N LYS A 13 14.62 4.21 12.04
CA LYS A 13 14.62 4.15 13.51
C LYS A 13 16.02 4.29 14.11
N ILE A 14 17.08 3.86 13.41
CA ILE A 14 18.46 4.02 13.88
C ILE A 14 18.83 5.51 13.94
N TYR A 15 18.52 6.29 12.90
CA TYR A 15 18.77 7.73 12.89
C TYR A 15 17.93 8.47 13.93
N TRP A 16 16.68 8.04 14.15
CA TRP A 16 15.81 8.61 15.18
C TRP A 16 16.30 8.34 16.60
N LEU A 17 16.82 7.13 16.89
CA LEU A 17 17.42 6.81 18.19
C LEU A 17 18.67 7.63 18.49
N VAL A 18 19.49 7.92 17.47
CA VAL A 18 20.65 8.81 17.59
C VAL A 18 20.20 10.26 17.88
N LEU A 19 19.16 10.74 17.20
CA LEU A 19 18.58 12.06 17.42
C LEU A 19 17.97 12.22 18.82
N VAL A 20 17.26 11.20 19.32
CA VAL A 20 16.69 11.22 20.69
C VAL A 20 17.78 11.18 21.75
N ALA A 21 18.83 10.38 21.55
CA ALA A 21 19.99 10.37 22.46
C ALA A 21 20.67 11.75 22.56
N LEU A 22 20.69 12.53 21.47
CA LEU A 22 21.21 13.90 21.46
C LEU A 22 20.29 14.91 22.16
N ILE A 23 18.96 14.72 22.09
CA ILE A 23 17.97 15.61 22.74
C ILE A 23 17.93 15.39 24.27
N LEU A 24 18.15 14.16 24.73
CA LEU A 24 18.20 13.79 26.16
C LEU A 24 19.39 14.41 26.93
N LEU A 25 20.37 14.98 26.22
CA LEU A 25 21.49 15.73 26.81
C LEU A 25 21.18 17.22 27.07
N SER A 26 19.99 17.71 26.68
CA SER A 26 19.58 19.09 26.94
C SER A 26 18.80 19.22 28.27
N PRO A 27 19.07 20.22 29.14
CA PRO A 27 18.45 20.31 30.47
C PRO A 27 17.00 20.83 30.48
N GLY A 28 16.32 20.91 29.33
CA GLY A 28 15.02 21.58 29.20
C GLY A 28 13.97 20.69 28.57
N GLY A 29 13.40 19.77 29.36
CA GLY A 29 12.28 18.94 28.92
C GLY A 29 11.03 19.78 28.66
N LEU A 30 10.67 19.95 27.38
CA LEU A 30 9.36 20.49 26.99
C LEU A 30 8.29 19.41 27.17
N ILE A 31 7.36 19.65 28.11
CA ILE A 31 6.13 18.87 28.19
C ILE A 31 5.22 19.37 27.07
N VAL A 32 5.15 18.61 25.98
CA VAL A 32 4.14 18.83 24.94
C VAL A 32 2.86 18.11 25.38
N PRO A 33 1.76 18.81 25.65
CA PRO A 33 0.49 18.15 25.92
C PRO A 33 0.06 17.36 24.68
N ARG A 34 -0.18 16.06 24.85
CA ARG A 34 -0.69 15.20 23.79
C ARG A 34 -2.16 15.55 23.55
N ALA A 35 -2.46 16.11 22.38
CA ALA A 35 -3.85 16.30 21.96
C ALA A 35 -4.53 14.91 21.88
N ASN A 36 -5.62 14.75 22.62
CA ASN A 36 -6.52 13.61 22.48
C ASN A 36 -7.40 13.85 21.25
N ALA A 37 -6.93 13.42 20.09
CA ALA A 37 -7.81 13.21 18.95
C ALA A 37 -8.11 11.71 18.88
N SER A 38 -9.36 11.32 19.15
CA SER A 38 -9.90 10.07 18.62
C SER A 38 -10.39 10.32 17.19
N GLU A 39 -9.53 10.90 16.35
CA GLU A 39 -9.71 10.83 14.90
C GLU A 39 -9.39 9.40 14.48
N LEU A 40 -10.26 8.81 13.68
CA LEU A 40 -9.91 7.61 12.92
C LEU A 40 -8.80 8.02 11.95
N ASP A 41 -7.55 7.83 12.36
CA ASP A 41 -6.36 8.04 11.51
C ASP A 41 -6.39 6.99 10.40
N LEU A 42 -6.97 7.38 9.27
CA LEU A 42 -7.17 6.55 8.08
C LEU A 42 -6.29 7.07 6.95
N ARG A 43 -5.36 6.24 6.50
CA ARG A 43 -4.50 6.51 5.35
C ARG A 43 -5.07 5.84 4.11
N VAL A 44 -5.49 6.63 3.13
CA VAL A 44 -6.04 6.11 1.87
C VAL A 44 -5.15 6.51 0.70
N MET A 45 -4.94 5.59 -0.22
CA MET A 45 -4.17 5.83 -1.45
C MET A 45 -4.98 5.39 -2.68
N SER A 46 -4.88 6.16 -3.76
CA SER A 46 -5.29 5.73 -5.11
C SER A 46 -4.06 5.69 -5.99
N PHE A 47 -3.84 4.58 -6.70
CA PHE A 47 -2.66 4.39 -7.51
C PHE A 47 -2.98 3.63 -8.81
N ASN A 48 -2.88 4.32 -9.95
CA ASN A 48 -2.81 3.63 -11.23
C ASN A 48 -1.40 3.06 -11.36
N ILE A 49 -1.30 1.72 -11.32
CA ILE A 49 -0.02 1.04 -11.33
C ILE A 49 0.42 0.66 -12.73
N ARG A 50 -0.27 1.09 -13.79
CA ARG A 50 -0.02 0.76 -15.20
C ARG A 50 -0.09 -0.75 -15.49
N ASN A 51 -0.79 -1.16 -16.55
CA ASN A 51 -0.92 -2.58 -16.83
C ASN A 51 0.45 -3.24 -17.12
N GLY A 52 0.69 -4.40 -16.51
CA GLY A 52 1.98 -5.09 -16.61
C GLY A 52 2.19 -5.83 -17.93
N THR A 53 1.15 -5.96 -18.76
CA THR A 53 1.21 -6.58 -20.10
C THR A 53 1.64 -5.61 -21.20
N ALA A 54 1.76 -4.32 -20.89
CA ALA A 54 2.12 -3.31 -21.86
C ALA A 54 3.57 -3.48 -22.34
N ASN A 55 3.81 -3.21 -23.62
CA ASN A 55 5.14 -3.17 -24.21
C ASN A 55 5.87 -1.86 -23.83
N ASP A 56 6.15 -1.69 -22.54
CA ASP A 56 6.66 -0.43 -21.97
C ASP A 56 8.21 -0.38 -21.91
N GLY A 57 8.92 -1.34 -22.51
CA GLY A 57 10.39 -1.32 -22.66
C GLY A 57 11.14 -1.13 -21.33
N ALA A 58 11.88 -0.02 -21.19
CA ALA A 58 12.60 0.32 -19.95
C ALA A 58 11.66 0.55 -18.75
N ASN A 59 10.38 0.80 -18.98
CA ASN A 59 9.34 0.96 -17.96
C ASN A 59 8.49 -0.31 -17.78
N HIS A 60 8.96 -1.46 -18.29
CA HIS A 60 8.26 -2.74 -18.14
C HIS A 60 8.08 -3.11 -16.66
N TRP A 61 6.96 -3.76 -16.31
CA TRP A 61 6.58 -4.12 -14.94
C TRP A 61 7.73 -4.70 -14.10
N ASN A 62 8.46 -5.67 -14.66
CA ASN A 62 9.56 -6.35 -13.96
C ASN A 62 10.67 -5.41 -13.49
N LEU A 63 10.82 -4.24 -14.12
CA LEU A 63 11.84 -3.23 -13.79
C LEU A 63 11.33 -2.19 -12.78
N ARG A 64 10.01 -2.07 -12.58
CA ARG A 64 9.40 -1.02 -11.76
C ARG A 64 8.60 -1.53 -10.55
N LYS A 65 8.36 -2.83 -10.44
CA LYS A 65 7.60 -3.41 -9.33
C LYS A 65 8.22 -3.12 -7.96
N GLU A 66 9.54 -3.10 -7.86
CA GLU A 66 10.24 -2.80 -6.59
C GLU A 66 10.01 -1.33 -6.17
N LEU A 67 10.07 -0.39 -7.11
CA LEU A 67 9.73 1.01 -6.84
C LEU A 67 8.26 1.17 -6.38
N LEU A 68 7.34 0.44 -7.02
CA LEU A 68 5.94 0.39 -6.58
C LEU A 68 5.83 -0.11 -5.13
N TYR A 69 6.57 -1.18 -4.78
CA TYR A 69 6.56 -1.71 -3.42
C TYR A 69 7.10 -0.69 -2.42
N ASP A 70 8.19 0.00 -2.77
CA ASP A 70 8.77 1.05 -1.93
C ASP A 70 7.77 2.16 -1.64
N VAL A 71 7.06 2.66 -2.66
CA VAL A 71 6.01 3.70 -2.46
C VAL A 71 4.90 3.19 -1.54
N ILE A 72 4.42 1.96 -1.73
CA ILE A 72 3.36 1.40 -0.86
C ILE A 72 3.87 1.23 0.58
N CYS A 73 5.13 0.84 0.79
CA CYS A 73 5.72 0.73 2.12
C CYS A 73 5.88 2.08 2.82
N ASP A 74 6.32 3.09 2.08
CA ASP A 74 6.59 4.44 2.61
C ASP A 74 5.27 5.13 2.97
N GLU A 75 4.28 5.02 2.09
CA GLU A 75 2.95 5.58 2.33
C GLU A 75 2.12 4.75 3.32
N ALA A 76 2.41 3.46 3.47
CA ALA A 76 1.74 2.53 4.39
C ALA A 76 0.21 2.75 4.47
N PRO A 77 -0.53 2.68 3.34
CA PRO A 77 -1.96 2.94 3.32
C PRO A 77 -2.74 1.88 4.11
N ASP A 78 -3.83 2.30 4.73
CA ASP A 78 -4.81 1.40 5.34
C ASP A 78 -5.72 0.78 4.28
N VAL A 79 -6.04 1.57 3.25
CA VAL A 79 -6.83 1.20 2.08
C VAL A 79 -6.15 1.76 0.81
N LEU A 80 -5.94 0.91 -0.19
CA LEU A 80 -5.28 1.25 -1.45
C LEU A 80 -6.15 0.83 -2.64
N GLY A 81 -6.64 1.82 -3.38
CA GLY A 81 -7.29 1.60 -4.68
C GLY A 81 -6.27 1.48 -5.81
N LEU A 82 -6.37 0.44 -6.62
CA LEU A 82 -5.48 0.14 -7.74
C LEU A 82 -6.23 0.20 -9.06
N GLN A 83 -5.61 0.84 -10.07
CA GLN A 83 -6.11 0.83 -11.45
C GLN A 83 -5.08 0.22 -12.41
N GLU A 84 -5.57 -0.27 -13.55
CA GLU A 84 -4.83 -0.99 -14.60
C GLU A 84 -4.13 -2.29 -14.16
N ALA A 85 -4.25 -2.68 -12.90
CA ALA A 85 -3.62 -3.90 -12.40
C ALA A 85 -4.14 -5.13 -13.14
N VAL A 86 -3.26 -6.03 -13.56
CA VAL A 86 -3.66 -7.35 -14.06
C VAL A 86 -3.38 -8.44 -13.01
N ARG A 87 -3.95 -9.63 -13.19
CA ARG A 87 -3.92 -10.70 -12.17
C ARG A 87 -2.52 -10.99 -11.61
N PHE A 88 -1.51 -11.16 -12.46
CA PHE A 88 -0.16 -11.46 -11.99
C PHE A 88 0.49 -10.31 -11.20
N GLN A 89 0.10 -9.05 -11.46
CA GLN A 89 0.58 -7.90 -10.68
C GLN A 89 -0.04 -7.91 -9.29
N LEU A 90 -1.35 -8.18 -9.21
CA LEU A 90 -2.06 -8.34 -7.94
C LEU A 90 -1.53 -9.53 -7.13
N ASP A 91 -1.24 -10.65 -7.77
CA ASP A 91 -0.65 -11.82 -7.10
C ASP A 91 0.73 -11.49 -6.52
N ALA A 92 1.55 -10.75 -7.28
CA ALA A 92 2.85 -10.27 -6.80
C ALA A 92 2.70 -9.29 -5.62
N LEU A 93 1.71 -8.40 -5.66
CA LEU A 93 1.39 -7.51 -4.53
C LEU A 93 0.92 -8.29 -3.30
N ASN A 94 0.02 -9.27 -3.45
CA ASN A 94 -0.47 -10.09 -2.34
C ASN A 94 0.63 -10.94 -1.71
N GLN A 95 1.56 -11.44 -2.53
CA GLN A 95 2.73 -12.17 -2.04
C GLN A 95 3.68 -11.25 -1.27
N HIS A 96 3.88 -10.02 -1.74
CA HIS A 96 4.78 -9.05 -1.12
C HIS A 96 4.18 -8.40 0.14
N PHE A 97 2.87 -8.19 0.14
CA PHE A 97 2.09 -7.53 1.20
C PHE A 97 1.01 -8.45 1.78
N PRO A 98 1.39 -9.58 2.41
CA PRO A 98 0.44 -10.57 2.92
C PRO A 98 -0.45 -10.03 4.05
N GLU A 99 -0.17 -8.85 4.61
CA GLU A 99 -0.99 -8.16 5.61
C GLU A 99 -2.25 -7.49 5.03
N TYR A 100 -2.32 -7.33 3.70
CA TYR A 100 -3.53 -6.81 3.04
C TYR A 100 -4.48 -7.94 2.60
N GLY A 101 -5.77 -7.62 2.54
CA GLY A 101 -6.77 -8.35 1.78
C GLY A 101 -7.05 -7.64 0.46
N GLU A 102 -7.63 -8.33 -0.51
CA GLU A 102 -7.95 -7.83 -1.85
C GLU A 102 -9.45 -8.00 -2.13
N VAL A 103 -10.07 -7.00 -2.75
CA VAL A 103 -11.36 -7.10 -3.43
C VAL A 103 -11.31 -6.46 -4.82
N GLY A 104 -12.28 -6.82 -5.66
CA GLY A 104 -12.43 -6.32 -7.02
C GLY A 104 -12.38 -7.44 -8.05
N ILE A 105 -13.11 -7.25 -9.14
CA ILE A 105 -13.14 -8.21 -10.26
C ILE A 105 -12.47 -7.66 -11.51
N VAL A 106 -12.18 -8.57 -12.44
CA VAL A 106 -11.56 -8.26 -13.72
C VAL A 106 -12.56 -7.55 -14.65
N SER A 107 -12.18 -6.40 -15.20
CA SER A 107 -12.87 -5.72 -16.29
C SER A 107 -12.50 -6.40 -17.62
N GLY A 108 -13.32 -7.31 -18.10
CA GLY A 108 -13.13 -7.98 -19.39
C GLY A 108 -13.70 -9.40 -19.44
N SER A 109 -13.79 -9.95 -20.65
CA SER A 109 -14.37 -11.29 -20.89
C SER A 109 -13.51 -12.45 -20.38
N THR A 110 -12.22 -12.21 -20.07
CA THR A 110 -11.33 -13.24 -19.53
C THR A 110 -10.42 -12.71 -18.42
N ARG A 111 -10.05 -13.58 -17.48
CA ARG A 111 -9.10 -13.30 -16.38
C ARG A 111 -7.68 -12.96 -16.87
N HIS A 112 -7.34 -13.28 -18.12
CA HIS A 112 -5.98 -13.13 -18.65
C HIS A 112 -5.76 -11.82 -19.41
N THR A 113 -6.83 -11.17 -19.86
CA THR A 113 -6.74 -9.96 -20.69
C THR A 113 -7.35 -8.73 -20.04
N GLY A 114 -8.08 -8.90 -18.93
CA GLY A 114 -8.71 -7.79 -18.25
C GLY A 114 -7.86 -7.17 -17.16
N GLN A 115 -8.17 -5.91 -16.88
CA GLN A 115 -7.58 -5.12 -15.80
C GLN A 115 -8.51 -5.14 -14.59
N TYR A 116 -8.00 -4.74 -13.43
CA TYR A 116 -8.76 -4.65 -12.20
C TYR A 116 -8.88 -3.19 -11.78
N SER A 117 -10.02 -2.86 -11.19
CA SER A 117 -10.17 -1.72 -10.27
C SER A 117 -10.20 -2.29 -8.85
N ALA A 118 -9.05 -2.78 -8.40
CA ALA A 118 -8.95 -3.53 -7.13
C ALA A 118 -8.84 -2.58 -5.94
N ILE A 119 -9.22 -3.06 -4.76
CA ILE A 119 -8.97 -2.40 -3.48
C ILE A 119 -8.21 -3.38 -2.60
N LEU A 120 -7.05 -2.93 -2.08
CA LEU A 120 -6.32 -3.59 -1.01
C LEU A 120 -6.65 -2.94 0.33
N TYR A 121 -6.80 -3.72 1.40
CA TYR A 121 -7.11 -3.21 2.75
C TYR A 121 -6.35 -3.95 3.85
N ARG A 122 -5.97 -3.25 4.93
CA ARG A 122 -5.23 -3.83 6.06
C ARG A 122 -6.08 -4.79 6.90
N LYS A 123 -5.75 -6.09 6.91
CA LYS A 123 -6.54 -7.12 7.60
C LYS A 123 -6.53 -7.02 9.13
N ASP A 124 -5.52 -6.35 9.70
CA ASP A 124 -5.43 -6.08 11.14
C ASP A 124 -6.25 -4.86 11.56
N ARG A 125 -6.78 -4.08 10.60
CA ARG A 125 -7.57 -2.87 10.85
C ARG A 125 -9.01 -2.96 10.37
N PHE A 126 -9.30 -3.80 9.37
CA PHE A 126 -10.62 -3.90 8.76
C PHE A 126 -11.10 -5.34 8.66
N GLU A 127 -12.41 -5.51 8.87
CA GLU A 127 -13.15 -6.72 8.56
C GLU A 127 -14.00 -6.46 7.32
N LEU A 128 -13.89 -7.33 6.30
CA LEU A 128 -14.68 -7.21 5.09
C LEU A 128 -16.11 -7.69 5.33
N GLN A 129 -17.06 -6.77 5.46
CA GLN A 129 -18.48 -7.09 5.69
C GLN A 129 -19.21 -7.48 4.40
N ALA A 130 -18.96 -6.76 3.30
CA ALA A 130 -19.55 -7.00 1.98
C ALA A 130 -18.67 -6.41 0.87
N THR A 131 -18.80 -6.95 -0.35
CA THR A 131 -18.13 -6.45 -1.56
C THR A 131 -19.06 -6.55 -2.76
N GLY A 132 -18.85 -5.70 -3.75
CA GLY A 132 -19.57 -5.74 -5.01
C GLY A 132 -18.90 -4.87 -6.07
N ASP A 133 -19.29 -5.10 -7.31
CA ASP A 133 -18.69 -4.48 -8.49
C ASP A 133 -19.82 -4.18 -9.48
N PHE A 134 -19.70 -3.07 -10.22
CA PHE A 134 -20.65 -2.69 -11.26
C PHE A 134 -19.93 -2.10 -12.47
N TRP A 135 -20.58 -2.17 -13.62
CA TRP A 135 -20.02 -1.70 -14.88
C TRP A 135 -20.47 -0.27 -15.09
N LEU A 136 -19.58 0.57 -15.63
CA LEU A 136 -19.91 1.95 -16.01
C LEU A 136 -20.63 1.98 -17.38
N SER A 137 -21.67 1.16 -17.52
CA SER A 137 -22.55 1.09 -18.68
C SER A 137 -24.00 1.02 -18.22
N LYS A 138 -24.93 1.27 -19.14
CA LYS A 138 -26.33 0.92 -18.90
C LYS A 138 -26.52 -0.58 -19.11
N ASP A 139 -27.44 -1.16 -18.35
CA ASP A 139 -27.98 -2.51 -18.59
C ASP A 139 -28.65 -2.60 -19.98
#